data_AF-A0A833FK01-F1
#
_entry.id   AF-A0A833FK01-F1
#
_cell.length_a   1.000
_cell.length_b   1.000
_cell.length_c   1.000
_cell.angle_alpha   90.00
_cell.angle_beta   90.00
_cell.angle_gamma   90.00
#
_symmetry.space_group_name_H-M   'P 1'
#
loop_
_entity.id
_entity.type
_entity.pdbx_description
1 polymer ?
#
loop_
_entity_poly.entity_id
_entity_poly.type
_entity_poly.pdbx_seq_one_letter_code
_entity_poly.pdbx_strand_id
1 'polypeptide(L)'
;MKRVAFTCALLLLATAAHTQTSKEFALMARKSWSAFECSYLAAQAKDQGEYGRLFNIGYEFGKKAIDAFQNNKISKDDVLGNMPWGFTINLAGPSPDFMLGVIYHAASSNAETDVTRDMFSKPIDTSLWQTNAQTKYQKTNCALIQ
;
A
#
# COMPACT_ATOMS: atom_id res chain seq x y z
N MET A 1 -62.04 1.39 28.59
CA MET A 1 -60.58 1.13 28.60
C MET A 1 -60.12 0.87 27.18
N LYS A 2 -59.46 1.84 26.52
CA LYS A 2 -59.03 1.73 25.11
C LYS A 2 -57.58 1.25 25.07
N ARG A 3 -57.33 0.10 24.45
CA ARG A 3 -55.98 -0.45 24.24
C ARG A 3 -55.33 0.30 23.07
N VAL A 4 -54.33 1.13 23.38
CA VAL A 4 -53.48 1.77 22.36
C VAL A 4 -52.40 0.76 22.00
N ALA A 5 -52.49 0.19 20.80
CA ALA A 5 -51.46 -0.67 20.24
C ALA A 5 -50.34 0.22 19.69
N PHE A 6 -49.16 0.18 20.32
CA PHE A 6 -47.94 0.80 19.82
C PHE A 6 -47.37 -0.07 18.70
N THR A 7 -47.59 0.33 17.45
CA THR A 7 -46.92 -0.26 16.28
C THR A 7 -45.49 0.31 16.22
N CYS A 8 -44.52 -0.48 16.67
CA CYS A 8 -43.11 -0.13 16.57
C CYS A 8 -42.64 -0.39 15.12
N ALA A 9 -42.57 0.67 14.31
CA ALA A 9 -42.03 0.59 12.95
C ALA A 9 -40.51 0.40 13.01
N LEU A 10 -40.05 -0.83 12.72
CA LEU A 10 -38.62 -1.13 12.54
C LEU A 10 -38.13 -0.44 11.25
N LEU A 11 -37.49 0.72 11.40
CA LEU A 11 -36.73 1.36 10.32
C LEU A 11 -35.44 0.57 10.10
N LEU A 12 -35.45 -0.32 9.09
CA LEU A 12 -34.24 -0.94 8.55
C LEU A 12 -33.38 0.15 7.92
N LEU A 13 -32.43 0.69 8.69
CA LEU A 13 -31.32 1.48 8.16
C LEU A 13 -30.42 0.54 7.35
N ALA A 14 -30.74 0.37 6.07
CA ALA A 14 -29.83 -0.23 5.11
C ALA A 14 -28.63 0.69 4.96
N THR A 15 -27.57 0.46 5.74
CA THR A 15 -26.26 1.04 5.47
C THR A 15 -25.84 0.53 4.09
N ALA A 16 -25.88 1.40 3.09
CA ALA A 16 -25.34 1.10 1.77
C ALA A 16 -23.87 0.71 1.95
N ALA A 17 -23.57 -0.58 1.89
CA ALA A 17 -22.20 -1.05 1.86
C ALA A 17 -21.59 -0.51 0.57
N HIS A 18 -20.75 0.52 0.70
CA HIS A 18 -20.04 1.09 -0.44
C HIS A 18 -19.06 0.03 -0.92
N THR A 19 -19.45 -0.67 -1.98
CA THR A 19 -18.61 -1.69 -2.61
C THR A 19 -17.52 -0.95 -3.36
N GLN A 20 -16.27 -1.20 -2.97
CA GLN A 20 -15.10 -0.65 -3.66
C GLN A 20 -15.10 -1.07 -5.13
N THR A 21 -14.81 -0.11 -5.99
CA THR A 21 -14.68 -0.30 -7.43
C THR A 21 -13.36 -1.00 -7.77
N SER A 22 -13.32 -1.58 -8.97
CA SER A 22 -12.10 -2.16 -9.54
C SER A 22 -10.91 -1.19 -9.49
N LYS A 23 -11.12 0.06 -9.91
CA LYS A 23 -10.11 1.11 -9.89
C LYS A 23 -9.62 1.42 -8.48
N GLU A 24 -10.50 1.49 -7.50
CA GLU A 24 -10.11 1.74 -6.10
C GLU A 24 -9.20 0.64 -5.58
N PHE A 25 -9.51 -0.64 -5.84
CA PHE A 25 -8.62 -1.74 -5.48
C PHE A 25 -7.25 -1.67 -6.16
N ALA A 26 -7.22 -1.32 -7.44
CA ALA A 26 -5.95 -1.14 -8.16
C ALA A 26 -5.12 0.02 -7.60
N LEU A 27 -5.76 1.11 -7.17
CA LEU A 27 -5.10 2.22 -6.48
C LEU A 27 -4.60 1.84 -5.09
N MET A 28 -5.23 0.88 -4.40
CA MET A 28 -4.70 0.34 -3.14
C MET A 28 -3.35 -0.37 -3.37
N ALA A 29 -3.16 -1.08 -4.48
CA ALA A 29 -1.86 -1.67 -4.81
C ALA A 29 -0.77 -0.61 -5.00
N ARG A 30 -1.11 0.49 -5.70
CA ARG A 30 -0.20 1.63 -5.85
C ARG A 30 0.19 2.24 -4.52
N LYS A 31 -0.82 2.46 -3.66
CA LYS A 31 -0.62 3.01 -2.33
C LYS A 31 0.23 2.09 -1.46
N SER A 32 0.01 0.79 -1.55
CA SER A 32 0.79 -0.24 -0.86
C SER A 32 2.27 -0.20 -1.25
N TRP A 33 2.55 -0.20 -2.55
CA TRP A 33 3.91 -0.11 -3.09
C TRP A 33 4.64 1.13 -2.58
N SER A 34 4.04 2.31 -2.74
CA SER A 34 4.66 3.57 -2.29
C SER A 34 4.84 3.62 -0.78
N ALA A 35 3.91 3.07 0.00
CA ALA A 35 4.03 2.99 1.45
C ALA A 35 5.19 2.08 1.88
N PHE A 36 5.42 0.96 1.20
CA PHE A 36 6.58 0.10 1.46
C PHE A 36 7.91 0.76 1.10
N GLU A 37 8.00 1.43 -0.05
CA GLU A 37 9.18 2.23 -0.40
C GLU A 37 9.45 3.29 0.67
N CYS A 38 8.43 4.05 1.06
CA CYS A 38 8.53 5.08 2.08
C CYS A 38 8.86 4.53 3.47
N SER A 39 8.37 3.33 3.81
CA SER A 39 8.70 2.65 5.06
C SER A 39 10.20 2.32 5.11
N TYR A 40 10.77 1.80 4.02
CA TYR A 40 12.21 1.58 3.90
C TYR A 40 13.00 2.90 4.07
N LEU A 41 12.58 3.96 3.39
CA LEU A 41 13.23 5.27 3.50
C LEU A 41 13.18 5.83 4.94
N ALA A 42 12.05 5.68 5.64
CA ALA A 42 11.90 6.09 7.04
C ALA A 42 12.82 5.30 7.96
N ALA A 43 12.91 3.97 7.78
CA ALA A 43 13.82 3.12 8.54
C ALA A 43 15.27 3.58 8.36
N GLN A 44 15.68 3.88 7.12
CA GLN A 44 17.03 4.33 6.81
C GLN A 44 17.30 5.77 7.29
N ALA A 45 16.26 6.60 7.37
CA ALA A 45 16.29 7.91 8.00
C ALA A 45 16.31 7.86 9.54
N LYS A 46 16.19 6.65 10.14
CA LYS A 46 16.09 6.36 11.58
C LYS A 46 14.79 6.86 12.23
N ASP A 47 13.73 7.03 11.45
CA ASP A 47 12.39 7.35 11.94
C ASP A 47 11.55 6.07 12.08
N GLN A 48 11.63 5.45 13.25
CA GLN A 48 10.92 4.18 13.53
C GLN A 48 9.40 4.36 13.62
N GLY A 49 8.92 5.56 13.97
CA GLY A 49 7.49 5.84 14.03
C GLY A 49 6.86 5.83 12.64
N GLU A 50 7.48 6.57 11.72
CA GLU A 50 7.03 6.59 10.33
C GLU A 50 7.26 5.25 9.63
N TYR A 51 8.37 4.54 9.92
CA TYR A 51 8.58 3.18 9.43
C TYR A 51 7.38 2.28 9.70
N GLY A 52 6.95 2.20 10.97
CA GLY A 52 5.85 1.33 11.39
C GLY A 52 4.51 1.77 10.81
N ARG A 53 4.23 3.08 10.80
CA ARG A 53 3.00 3.64 10.22
C ARG A 53 2.87 3.30 8.74
N LEU A 54 3.93 3.54 7.97
CA LEU A 54 3.96 3.30 6.52
C LEU A 54 3.98 1.81 6.19
N PHE A 55 4.67 0.99 6.99
CA PHE A 55 4.64 -0.47 6.83
C PHE A 55 3.21 -0.99 6.98
N ASN A 56 2.49 -0.56 8.01
CA ASN A 56 1.10 -0.99 8.26
C ASN A 56 0.16 -0.52 7.16
N ILE A 57 0.30 0.71 6.66
CA ILE A 57 -0.46 1.18 5.49
C ILE A 57 -0.18 0.30 4.28
N GLY A 58 1.11 0.03 4.02
CA GLY A 58 1.56 -0.85 2.94
C GLY A 58 0.92 -2.22 3.01
N TYR A 59 0.93 -2.80 4.21
CA TYR A 59 0.37 -4.12 4.49
C TYR A 59 -1.15 -4.15 4.27
N GLU A 60 -1.90 -3.24 4.90
CA GLU A 60 -3.36 -3.20 4.86
C GLU A 60 -3.91 -3.00 3.44
N PHE A 61 -3.35 -2.04 2.69
CA PHE A 61 -3.78 -1.80 1.31
C PHE A 61 -3.32 -2.88 0.35
N GLY A 62 -2.11 -3.43 0.56
CA GLY A 62 -1.58 -4.49 -0.28
C GLY A 62 -2.40 -5.75 -0.17
N LYS A 63 -2.74 -6.15 1.06
CA LYS A 63 -3.60 -7.31 1.33
C LYS A 63 -4.97 -7.18 0.64
N LYS A 64 -5.64 -6.03 0.79
CA LYS A 64 -6.92 -5.74 0.13
C LYS A 64 -6.82 -5.81 -1.40
N ALA A 65 -5.74 -5.28 -1.97
CA ALA A 65 -5.53 -5.33 -3.41
C ALA A 65 -5.25 -6.74 -3.92
N ILE A 66 -4.44 -7.54 -3.21
CA ILE A 66 -4.16 -8.93 -3.54
C ILE A 66 -5.45 -9.77 -3.47
N ASP A 67 -6.21 -9.61 -2.38
CA ASP A 67 -7.49 -10.31 -2.22
C ASP A 67 -8.45 -9.94 -3.35
N ALA A 68 -8.57 -8.66 -3.70
CA ALA A 68 -9.40 -8.22 -4.81
C ALA A 68 -8.92 -8.78 -6.16
N PHE A 69 -7.61 -8.82 -6.41
CA PHE A 69 -7.02 -9.39 -7.61
C PHE A 69 -7.33 -10.89 -7.74
N GLN A 70 -7.08 -11.67 -6.68
CA GLN A 70 -7.34 -13.12 -6.67
C GLN A 70 -8.82 -13.46 -6.86
N ASN A 71 -9.71 -12.58 -6.39
CA ASN A 71 -11.16 -12.73 -6.54
C ASN A 71 -11.71 -12.09 -7.83
N ASN A 72 -10.86 -11.75 -8.80
CA ASN A 72 -11.22 -11.14 -10.09
C ASN A 72 -12.06 -9.84 -9.95
N LYS A 73 -11.84 -9.07 -8.87
CA LYS A 73 -12.51 -7.78 -8.61
C LYS A 73 -11.80 -6.58 -9.24
N ILE A 74 -10.64 -6.81 -9.87
CA ILE A 74 -9.87 -5.79 -10.58
C ILE A 74 -9.90 -6.12 -12.07
N SER A 75 -10.40 -5.19 -12.88
CA SER A 75 -10.42 -5.26 -14.34
C SER A 75 -9.00 -5.24 -14.89
N LYS A 76 -8.78 -5.84 -16.06
CA LYS A 76 -7.47 -5.81 -16.72
C LYS A 76 -7.00 -4.38 -17.01
N ASP A 77 -7.91 -3.51 -17.42
CA ASP A 77 -7.59 -2.11 -17.71
C ASP A 77 -7.15 -1.37 -16.45
N ASP A 78 -7.77 -1.64 -15.30
CA ASP A 78 -7.36 -1.03 -14.04
C ASP A 78 -6.05 -1.61 -13.50
N VAL A 79 -5.78 -2.91 -13.71
CA VAL A 79 -4.46 -3.51 -13.43
C VAL A 79 -3.38 -2.78 -14.22
N LEU A 80 -3.54 -2.66 -15.54
CA LEU A 80 -2.55 -2.05 -16.44
C LEU A 80 -2.39 -0.54 -16.21
N GLY A 81 -3.48 0.16 -15.92
CA GLY A 81 -3.47 1.62 -15.77
C GLY A 81 -3.05 2.10 -14.37
N ASN A 82 -3.33 1.32 -13.32
CA ASN A 82 -3.21 1.81 -11.94
C ASN A 82 -2.22 1.02 -11.07
N MET A 83 -2.05 -0.30 -11.27
CA MET A 83 -1.14 -1.08 -10.43
C MET A 83 0.32 -0.87 -10.84
N PRO A 84 1.26 -0.65 -9.90
CA PRO A 84 2.68 -0.58 -10.23
C PRO A 84 3.18 -1.88 -10.83
N TRP A 85 4.05 -1.78 -11.84
CA TRP A 85 4.63 -2.96 -12.49
C TRP A 85 5.37 -3.88 -11.51
N GLY A 86 6.13 -3.29 -10.57
CA GLY A 86 6.79 -4.05 -9.51
C GLY A 86 5.81 -4.78 -8.57
N PHE A 87 4.59 -4.26 -8.39
CA PHE A 87 3.57 -4.97 -7.63
C PHE A 87 3.03 -6.16 -8.43
N THR A 88 2.70 -5.96 -9.71
CA THR A 88 2.02 -6.98 -10.53
C THR A 88 2.90 -8.20 -10.84
N ILE A 89 4.19 -8.00 -11.15
CA ILE A 89 5.10 -9.13 -11.44
C ILE A 89 5.42 -9.98 -10.21
N ASN A 90 5.19 -9.44 -9.01
CA ASN A 90 5.44 -10.10 -7.74
C ASN A 90 4.16 -10.71 -7.11
N LEU A 91 3.04 -10.74 -7.84
CA LEU A 91 1.80 -11.43 -7.45
C LEU A 91 1.90 -12.94 -7.66
N ALA A 92 2.91 -13.56 -7.04
CA ALA A 92 3.14 -14.99 -7.11
C ALA A 92 3.43 -15.54 -5.71
N GLY A 93 2.79 -16.66 -5.37
CA GLY A 93 2.98 -17.30 -4.07
C GLY A 93 1.79 -18.11 -3.59
N PRO A 94 1.95 -18.85 -2.49
CA PRO A 94 0.93 -19.74 -1.94
C PRO A 94 -0.17 -19.03 -1.14
N SER A 95 0.03 -17.78 -0.71
CA SER A 95 -0.93 -17.02 0.10
C SER A 95 -0.79 -15.51 -0.11
N PRO A 96 -1.84 -14.71 0.19
CA PRO A 96 -1.76 -13.26 0.12
C PRO A 96 -0.62 -12.66 0.96
N ASP A 97 -0.40 -13.15 2.17
CA ASP A 97 0.66 -12.63 3.05
C ASP A 97 2.06 -12.97 2.52
N PHE A 98 2.24 -14.13 1.89
CA PHE A 98 3.51 -14.45 1.22
C PHE A 98 3.75 -13.52 0.02
N MET A 99 2.74 -13.36 -0.86
CA MET A 99 2.84 -12.44 -2.00
C MET A 99 3.20 -11.03 -1.54
N LEU A 100 2.55 -10.57 -0.47
CA LEU A 100 2.79 -9.25 0.12
C LEU A 100 4.21 -9.12 0.69
N GLY A 101 4.78 -10.18 1.27
CA GLY A 101 6.18 -10.23 1.68
C GLY A 101 7.15 -10.09 0.50
N VAL A 102 6.87 -10.74 -0.63
CA VAL A 102 7.68 -10.61 -1.86
C VAL A 102 7.57 -9.18 -2.41
N ILE A 103 6.37 -8.60 -2.43
CA ILE A 103 6.12 -7.22 -2.86
C ILE A 103 6.85 -6.22 -1.95
N TYR A 104 6.79 -6.39 -0.62
CA TYR A 104 7.51 -5.56 0.34
C TYR A 104 9.02 -5.60 0.08
N HIS A 105 9.58 -6.80 -0.13
CA HIS A 105 10.99 -6.96 -0.45
C HIS A 105 11.37 -6.24 -1.75
N ALA A 106 10.58 -6.42 -2.82
CA ALA A 106 10.83 -5.78 -4.11
C ALA A 106 10.73 -4.24 -4.03
N ALA A 107 9.71 -3.70 -3.34
CA ALA A 107 9.55 -2.27 -3.12
C ALA A 107 10.70 -1.69 -2.28
N SER A 108 11.10 -2.38 -1.22
CA SER A 108 12.22 -1.98 -0.37
C SER A 108 13.54 -1.97 -1.14
N SER A 109 13.79 -3.00 -1.96
CA SER A 109 14.99 -3.08 -2.80
C SER A 109 15.02 -1.97 -3.88
N ASN A 110 13.86 -1.61 -4.42
CA ASN A 110 13.74 -0.47 -5.33
C ASN A 110 14.13 0.84 -4.64
N ALA A 111 13.59 1.09 -3.44
CA ALA A 111 13.94 2.26 -2.64
C ALA A 111 15.40 2.26 -2.16
N GLU A 112 15.95 1.08 -1.84
CA GLU A 112 17.36 0.90 -1.49
C GLU A 112 18.28 1.29 -2.64
N THR A 113 17.95 0.89 -3.86
CA THR A 113 18.74 1.21 -5.05
C THR A 113 18.87 2.72 -5.23
N ASP A 114 17.78 3.46 -5.02
CA ASP A 114 17.76 4.94 -5.08
C ASP A 114 18.60 5.62 -3.98
N VAL A 115 18.84 4.94 -2.87
CA VAL A 115 19.61 5.47 -1.73
C VAL A 115 21.07 5.09 -1.80
N THR A 116 21.38 3.89 -2.29
CA THR A 116 22.70 3.27 -2.20
C THR A 116 23.51 3.35 -3.50
N ARG A 117 22.89 3.78 -4.61
CA ARG A 117 23.53 3.86 -5.91
C ARG A 117 23.37 5.23 -6.58
N ASP A 118 24.34 5.59 -7.40
CA ASP A 118 24.28 6.78 -8.24
C ASP A 118 23.48 6.53 -9.54
N MET A 119 23.38 7.56 -10.40
CA MET A 119 22.69 7.47 -11.69
C MET A 119 23.30 6.46 -12.68
N PHE A 120 24.53 5.99 -12.43
CA PHE A 120 25.22 4.96 -13.21
C PHE A 120 25.22 3.61 -12.50
N SER A 121 24.35 3.43 -11.49
CA SER A 121 24.22 2.22 -10.67
C SER A 121 25.48 1.85 -9.86
N LYS A 122 26.39 2.79 -9.66
CA LYS A 122 27.59 2.57 -8.84
C LYS A 122 27.25 2.76 -7.37
N PRO A 123 27.77 1.90 -6.47
CA PRO A 123 27.61 2.10 -5.03
C PRO A 123 28.13 3.47 -4.59
N ILE A 124 27.39 4.16 -3.74
CA ILE A 124 27.82 5.41 -3.11
C ILE A 124 28.30 5.17 -1.68
N ASP A 125 28.99 6.16 -1.11
CA ASP A 125 29.44 6.12 0.28
C ASP A 125 28.26 5.92 1.24
N THR A 126 28.41 4.94 2.13
CA THR A 126 27.48 4.63 3.23
C THR A 126 27.14 5.82 4.12
N SER A 127 28.07 6.77 4.26
CA SER A 127 27.87 8.01 5.03
C SER A 127 26.76 8.91 4.45
N LEU A 128 26.45 8.75 3.16
CA LEU A 128 25.40 9.52 2.46
C LEU A 128 24.02 8.84 2.51
N TRP A 129 23.93 7.56 2.89
CA TRP A 129 22.69 6.80 2.77
C TRP A 129 21.55 7.39 3.61
N GLN A 130 21.85 7.82 4.84
CA GLN A 130 20.83 8.44 5.71
C GLN A 130 20.30 9.75 5.10
N THR A 131 21.20 10.63 4.64
CA THR A 131 20.84 11.92 4.02
C THR A 131 20.06 11.73 2.72
N ASN A 132 20.44 10.75 1.90
CA ASN A 132 19.73 10.42 0.66
C ASN A 132 18.34 9.86 0.94
N ALA A 133 18.21 8.98 1.94
CA ALA A 133 16.92 8.46 2.36
C ALA A 133 15.98 9.58 2.84
N GLN A 134 16.47 10.50 3.68
CA GLN A 134 15.71 11.68 4.13
C GLN A 134 15.29 12.57 2.96
N THR A 135 16.21 12.84 2.03
CA THR A 135 15.92 13.66 0.85
C THR A 135 14.85 13.01 -0.03
N LYS A 136 14.97 11.70 -0.27
CA LYS A 136 13.99 10.96 -1.06
C LYS A 136 12.64 10.93 -0.37
N TYR A 137 12.61 10.63 0.94
CA TYR A 137 11.39 10.61 1.76
C TYR A 137 10.59 11.90 1.63
N GLN A 138 11.27 13.05 1.68
CA GLN A 138 10.65 14.36 1.50
C GLN A 138 10.17 14.57 0.07
N LYS A 139 10.99 14.26 -0.94
CA LYS A 139 10.65 14.45 -2.36
C LYS A 139 9.47 13.60 -2.81
N THR A 140 9.28 12.41 -2.24
CA THR A 140 8.14 11.52 -2.56
C THR A 140 6.92 11.79 -1.68
N ASN A 141 6.96 12.82 -0.83
CA ASN A 141 5.87 13.20 0.07
C ASN A 141 5.38 12.03 0.94
N CYS A 142 6.30 11.20 1.46
CA CYS A 142 5.95 10.01 2.23
C CYS A 142 5.06 10.30 3.46
N ALA A 143 5.25 11.47 4.08
CA ALA A 143 4.43 11.92 5.20
C ALA A 143 2.94 12.12 4.86
N LEU A 144 2.59 12.25 3.57
CA LEU A 144 1.20 12.46 3.11
C LEU A 144 0.45 11.16 2.79
N ILE A 145 1.14 10.01 2.82
CA ILE A 145 0.50 8.72 2.57
C ILE A 145 -0.34 8.36 3.80
N GLN A 146 -1.66 8.19 3.63
CA GLN A 146 -2.60 7.79 4.69
C GLN A 146 -3.16 6.40 4.44
#